data_AF-M3EQB2-F1
#
_entry.id   AF-M3EQB2-F1
#
_cell.length_a   1.000
_cell.length_b   1.000
_cell.length_c   1.000
_cell.angle_alpha   90.00
_cell.angle_beta   90.00
_cell.angle_gamma   90.00
#
_symmetry.space_group_name_H-M   'P 1'
#
loop_
_entity.id
_entity.type
_entity.pdbx_description
1 polymer ?
#
loop_
_entity_poly.entity_id
_entity_poly.type
_entity_poly.pdbx_seq_one_letter_code
_entity_poly.pdbx_strand_id
1 'polypeptide(L)'
;MRRLKNIISIKINIKFDVLLRTVAFCILFSFLNVSVLAQNSDWKEYSLKELIGRLKYYTYAKVAQSLKKEYAINQEQVWEGGVCTIPVPPLPGPFFCGLLKQQVPSESQKLTPFPEAISSSSISEKLPESAPETLSRGFNPSLKVYKNIQLYSGTTISGKNVVKIDSEENPGEFLRAFYLNNGQLSHYEFQDRILIFDWSGSKLNAILEVKTDPIRRPLGGREILFP
;
A
#
# COMPACT_ATOMS: atom_id res chain seq x y z
N MET A 1 52.04 -3.44 -68.98
CA MET A 1 51.75 -2.68 -67.74
C MET A 1 50.58 -3.34 -67.03
N ARG A 2 50.84 -3.97 -65.86
CA ARG A 2 49.88 -4.76 -65.07
C ARG A 2 49.76 -4.13 -63.68
N ARG A 3 48.58 -4.27 -63.07
CA ARG A 3 48.21 -3.99 -61.66
C ARG A 3 47.84 -2.54 -61.32
N LEU A 4 46.55 -2.21 -61.40
CA LEU A 4 45.98 -1.13 -60.57
C LEU A 4 44.50 -1.29 -60.16
N LYS A 5 43.80 -2.38 -60.52
CA LYS A 5 42.35 -2.51 -60.29
C LYS A 5 41.91 -3.26 -59.03
N ASN A 6 42.81 -3.91 -58.28
CA ASN A 6 42.42 -4.79 -57.15
C ASN A 6 42.42 -4.15 -55.75
N ILE A 7 42.95 -2.94 -55.55
CA ILE A 7 43.11 -2.37 -54.21
C ILE A 7 41.83 -1.66 -53.71
N ILE A 8 41.02 -1.12 -54.62
CA ILE A 8 39.82 -0.33 -54.27
C ILE A 8 38.67 -1.22 -53.79
N SER A 9 38.52 -2.42 -54.38
CA SER A 9 37.44 -3.35 -54.03
C SER A 9 37.61 -3.96 -52.62
N ILE A 10 38.84 -4.23 -52.19
CA ILE A 10 39.15 -4.78 -50.86
C ILE A 10 38.83 -3.78 -49.74
N LYS A 11 39.10 -2.48 -49.96
CA LYS A 11 38.87 -1.43 -48.96
C LYS A 11 37.39 -1.16 -48.70
N ILE A 12 36.52 -1.42 -49.68
CA ILE A 12 35.06 -1.25 -49.57
C ILE A 12 34.44 -2.42 -48.79
N ASN A 13 34.88 -3.66 -49.05
CA ASN A 13 34.39 -4.84 -48.33
C ASN A 13 34.75 -4.80 -46.82
N ILE A 14 35.95 -4.34 -46.46
CA ILE A 14 36.35 -4.22 -45.04
C ILE A 14 35.51 -3.17 -44.32
N LYS A 15 35.20 -2.03 -44.96
CA LYS A 15 34.35 -0.99 -44.36
C LYS A 15 32.91 -1.45 -44.16
N PHE A 16 32.40 -2.27 -45.09
CA PHE A 16 31.04 -2.79 -45.01
C PHE A 16 30.89 -3.85 -43.91
N ASP A 17 31.89 -4.73 -43.75
CA ASP A 17 31.90 -5.74 -42.68
C ASP A 17 32.01 -5.13 -41.28
N VAL A 18 32.81 -4.06 -41.13
CA VAL A 18 32.89 -3.29 -39.87
C VAL A 18 31.55 -2.61 -39.56
N LEU A 19 30.92 -1.96 -40.55
CA LEU A 19 29.61 -1.34 -40.38
C LEU A 19 28.54 -2.36 -39.97
N LEU A 20 28.52 -3.54 -40.62
CA LEU A 20 27.57 -4.60 -40.34
C LEU A 20 27.76 -5.17 -38.93
N ARG A 21 29.00 -5.37 -38.49
CA ARG A 21 29.30 -5.78 -37.11
C ARG A 21 28.87 -4.75 -36.08
N THR A 22 29.08 -3.45 -36.33
CA THR A 22 28.64 -2.39 -35.42
C THR A 22 27.13 -2.35 -35.32
N VAL A 23 26.40 -2.45 -36.45
CA VAL A 23 24.94 -2.49 -36.46
C VAL A 23 24.41 -3.71 -35.72
N ALA A 24 25.01 -4.90 -35.95
CA ALA A 24 24.63 -6.12 -35.25
C ALA A 24 24.87 -6.01 -33.73
N PHE A 25 25.98 -5.40 -33.32
CA PHE A 25 26.28 -5.15 -31.91
C PHE A 25 25.29 -4.17 -31.27
N CYS A 26 24.93 -3.08 -31.97
CA CYS A 26 23.92 -2.13 -31.50
C CYS A 26 22.54 -2.79 -31.37
N ILE A 27 22.14 -3.62 -32.32
CA ILE A 27 20.87 -4.36 -32.28
C ILE A 27 20.87 -5.35 -31.10
N LEU A 28 21.95 -6.11 -30.91
CA LEU A 28 22.08 -7.04 -29.79
C LEU A 28 22.06 -6.30 -28.44
N PHE A 29 22.74 -5.16 -28.35
CA PHE A 29 22.73 -4.31 -27.16
C PHE A 29 21.35 -3.70 -26.90
N SER A 30 20.58 -3.36 -27.94
CA SER A 30 19.19 -2.91 -27.80
C SER A 30 18.28 -4.04 -27.33
N PHE A 31 18.45 -5.28 -27.79
CA PHE A 31 17.68 -6.44 -27.32
C PHE A 31 18.05 -6.85 -25.88
N LEU A 32 19.31 -6.69 -25.48
CA LEU A 32 19.77 -6.98 -24.11
C LEU A 32 19.47 -5.83 -23.12
N ASN A 33 19.29 -4.60 -23.60
CA ASN A 33 18.80 -3.45 -22.83
C ASN A 33 17.29 -3.23 -22.94
N VAL A 34 16.52 -4.19 -23.46
CA VAL A 34 15.10 -4.26 -23.11
C VAL A 34 15.08 -4.61 -21.63
N SER A 35 15.09 -3.55 -20.82
CA SER A 35 15.09 -3.57 -19.39
C SER A 35 14.18 -4.68 -18.90
N VAL A 36 14.73 -5.51 -18.01
CA VAL A 36 13.98 -6.19 -16.97
C VAL A 36 12.82 -5.29 -16.59
N LEU A 37 11.62 -5.69 -17.00
CA LEU A 37 10.37 -5.02 -16.69
C LEU A 37 10.32 -4.95 -15.17
N ALA A 38 10.75 -3.82 -14.61
CA ALA A 38 10.56 -3.51 -13.22
C ALA A 38 9.06 -3.64 -13.00
N GLN A 39 8.67 -4.67 -12.26
CA GLN A 39 7.29 -5.01 -11.95
C GLN A 39 6.77 -4.00 -10.91
N ASN A 40 6.89 -2.72 -11.23
CA ASN A 40 6.26 -1.65 -10.50
C ASN A 40 4.79 -1.76 -10.86
N SER A 41 3.99 -2.25 -9.90
CA SER A 41 2.55 -2.19 -9.97
C SER A 41 2.15 -0.72 -9.99
N ASP A 42 2.10 -0.14 -11.18
CA ASP A 42 1.75 1.26 -11.37
C ASP A 42 0.23 1.45 -11.26
N TRP A 43 -0.18 2.61 -10.75
CA TRP A 43 -1.58 2.98 -10.69
C TRP A 43 -2.15 3.17 -12.09
N LYS A 44 -3.20 2.42 -12.40
CA LYS A 44 -4.02 2.60 -13.59
C LYS A 44 -5.15 3.57 -13.29
N GLU A 45 -5.07 4.77 -13.86
CA GLU A 45 -6.16 5.75 -13.82
C GLU A 45 -7.34 5.31 -14.69
N TYR A 46 -8.56 5.50 -14.20
CA TYR A 46 -9.77 5.20 -14.96
C TYR A 46 -10.52 6.47 -15.35
N SER A 47 -11.06 6.47 -16.58
CA SER A 47 -12.11 7.41 -16.92
C SER A 47 -13.37 7.11 -16.09
N LEU A 48 -14.22 8.12 -15.87
CA LEU A 48 -15.46 7.93 -15.10
C LEU A 48 -16.34 6.80 -15.65
N LYS A 49 -16.37 6.63 -16.99
CA LYS A 49 -17.12 5.57 -17.66
C LYS A 49 -16.58 4.17 -17.32
N GLU A 50 -15.25 3.99 -17.36
CA GLU A 50 -14.61 2.72 -17.01
C GLU A 50 -14.75 2.42 -15.52
N LEU A 51 -14.58 3.45 -14.69
CA LEU A 51 -14.73 3.37 -13.25
C LEU A 51 -16.11 2.83 -12.87
N ILE A 52 -17.20 3.31 -13.48
CA ILE A 52 -18.56 2.79 -13.22
C ILE A 52 -18.63 1.27 -13.44
N GLY A 53 -17.94 0.73 -14.44
CA GLY A 53 -17.83 -0.71 -14.67
C GLY A 53 -17.10 -1.43 -13.53
N ARG A 54 -15.94 -0.91 -13.11
CA ARG A 54 -15.17 -1.46 -11.98
C ARG A 54 -15.95 -1.38 -10.67
N LEU A 55 -16.63 -0.27 -10.39
CA LEU A 55 -17.43 -0.09 -9.18
C LEU A 55 -18.56 -1.12 -9.05
N LYS A 56 -19.12 -1.59 -10.17
CA LYS A 56 -20.09 -2.70 -10.17
C LYS A 56 -19.44 -4.01 -9.72
N TYR A 57 -18.26 -4.34 -10.26
CA TYR A 57 -17.49 -5.52 -9.85
C TYR A 57 -17.20 -5.49 -8.34
N TYR A 58 -16.78 -4.34 -7.81
CA TYR A 58 -16.51 -4.15 -6.39
C TYR A 58 -17.75 -4.01 -5.51
N THR A 59 -18.96 -4.10 -6.07
CA THR A 59 -20.22 -3.89 -5.34
C THR A 59 -20.25 -2.57 -4.56
N TYR A 60 -19.72 -1.49 -5.15
CA TYR A 60 -19.48 -0.20 -4.49
C TYR A 60 -20.70 0.35 -3.74
N ALA A 61 -21.92 0.09 -4.21
CA ALA A 61 -23.14 0.51 -3.51
C ALA A 61 -23.19 -0.01 -2.05
N LYS A 62 -22.74 -1.25 -1.80
CA LYS A 62 -22.66 -1.83 -0.46
C LYS A 62 -21.57 -1.16 0.39
N VAL A 63 -20.41 -0.89 -0.22
CA VAL A 63 -19.30 -0.15 0.40
C VAL A 63 -19.74 1.26 0.82
N ALA A 64 -20.34 2.02 -0.11
CA ALA A 64 -20.86 3.34 0.19
C ALA A 64 -21.97 3.32 1.27
N GLN A 65 -22.76 2.24 1.33
CA GLN A 65 -23.78 2.05 2.36
C GLN A 65 -23.19 1.73 3.73
N SER A 66 -22.12 0.93 3.84
CA SER A 66 -21.48 0.64 5.13
C SER A 66 -20.84 1.88 5.75
N LEU A 67 -20.36 2.82 4.92
CA LEU A 67 -19.77 4.09 5.36
C LEU A 67 -20.79 5.10 5.89
N LYS A 68 -22.07 4.99 5.48
CA LYS A 68 -23.16 5.87 5.97
C LYS A 68 -23.58 5.57 7.40
N LYS A 69 -23.33 4.36 7.89
CA LYS A 69 -23.71 3.96 9.24
C LYS A 69 -22.76 4.59 10.25
N GLU A 70 -23.34 5.07 11.34
CA GLU A 70 -22.60 5.38 12.55
C GLU A 70 -22.46 4.10 13.36
N TYR A 71 -21.25 3.88 13.87
CA TYR A 71 -20.95 2.77 14.75
C TYR A 71 -20.55 3.37 16.10
N ALA A 72 -20.87 2.69 17.22
CA ALA A 72 -20.52 3.14 18.56
C ALA A 72 -19.15 2.60 19.00
N ILE A 73 -18.25 3.50 19.43
CA ILE A 73 -16.89 3.17 19.85
C ILE A 73 -16.97 2.33 21.12
N ASN A 74 -16.38 1.13 21.11
CA ASN A 74 -16.49 0.23 22.26
C ASN A 74 -15.15 -0.04 22.95
N GLN A 75 -14.06 -0.18 22.19
CA GLN A 75 -12.78 -0.62 22.76
C GLN A 75 -11.60 -0.01 22.05
N GLU A 76 -10.64 0.51 22.81
CA GLU A 76 -9.33 0.91 22.31
C GLU A 76 -8.40 -0.31 22.32
N GLN A 77 -7.73 -0.55 21.19
CA GLN A 77 -6.72 -1.59 21.04
C GLN A 77 -5.45 -0.99 20.45
N VAL A 78 -4.32 -1.51 20.88
CA VAL A 78 -3.01 -1.10 20.37
C VAL A 78 -2.53 -2.14 19.35
N TRP A 79 -2.28 -1.74 18.11
CA TRP A 79 -1.76 -2.63 17.06
C TRP A 79 -0.31 -2.31 16.73
N GLU A 80 0.47 -3.36 16.52
CA GLU A 80 1.86 -3.27 16.08
C GLU A 80 1.92 -2.90 14.59
N GLY A 81 2.51 -1.74 14.34
CA GLY A 81 2.96 -1.28 13.04
C GLY A 81 4.21 -2.04 12.59
N GLY A 82 4.29 -2.26 11.28
CA GLY A 82 5.39 -2.97 10.65
C GLY A 82 5.38 -2.76 9.14
N VAL A 83 6.36 -3.34 8.46
CA VAL A 83 6.46 -3.31 6.99
C VAL A 83 5.44 -4.28 6.39
N CYS A 84 4.84 -3.90 5.27
CA CYS A 84 3.89 -4.76 4.57
C CYS A 84 4.65 -5.92 3.93
N THR A 85 4.10 -7.14 4.04
CA THR A 85 4.63 -8.31 3.33
C THR A 85 4.53 -8.14 1.82
N ILE A 86 3.53 -7.37 1.37
CA ILE A 86 3.28 -7.01 -0.04
C ILE A 86 3.77 -5.57 -0.23
N PRO A 87 4.46 -5.23 -1.33
CA PRO A 87 4.89 -3.86 -1.61
C PRO A 87 3.69 -2.97 -1.95
N VAL A 88 2.94 -2.55 -0.94
CA VAL A 88 1.79 -1.66 -1.08
C VAL A 88 2.33 -0.22 -1.24
N PRO A 89 1.90 0.52 -2.27
CA PRO A 89 2.31 1.91 -2.43
C PRO A 89 1.78 2.77 -1.27
N PRO A 90 2.29 4.00 -1.09
CA PRO A 90 1.72 4.94 -0.15
C PRO A 90 0.22 5.12 -0.40
N LEU A 91 -0.60 4.86 0.64
CA LEU A 91 -2.05 5.03 0.60
C LEU A 91 -2.46 6.25 1.44
N PRO A 92 -3.59 6.92 1.13
CA PRO A 92 -4.01 8.13 1.82
C PRO A 92 -4.42 7.87 3.28
N GLY A 93 -4.08 8.85 4.13
CA GLY A 93 -4.39 8.83 5.56
C GLY A 93 -3.35 8.08 6.40
N PRO A 94 -3.62 7.87 7.70
CA PRO A 94 -2.74 7.14 8.62
C PRO A 94 -2.75 5.62 8.38
N PHE A 95 -2.71 5.19 7.13
CA PHE A 95 -2.66 3.79 6.74
C PHE A 95 -1.34 3.16 7.20
N PHE A 96 -1.43 1.95 7.74
CA PHE A 96 -0.25 1.15 8.07
C PHE A 96 -0.55 -0.33 7.85
N CYS A 97 0.50 -1.12 7.64
CA CYS A 97 0.40 -2.50 7.20
C CYS A 97 -0.26 -3.46 8.21
N GLY A 98 -0.36 -3.06 9.48
CA GLY A 98 -1.14 -3.81 10.47
C GLY A 98 -2.62 -3.91 10.12
N LEU A 99 -3.17 -2.96 9.34
CA LEU A 99 -4.53 -3.03 8.80
C LEU A 99 -4.75 -4.21 7.85
N LEU A 100 -3.68 -4.72 7.23
CA LEU A 100 -3.78 -5.87 6.32
C LEU A 100 -3.66 -7.21 7.04
N LYS A 101 -3.30 -7.21 8.33
CA LYS A 101 -3.26 -8.45 9.13
C LYS A 101 -4.70 -8.96 9.31
N GLN A 102 -4.90 -10.24 9.00
CA GLN A 102 -6.20 -10.87 9.15
C GLN A 102 -6.62 -10.84 10.64
N GLN A 103 -7.74 -10.21 10.93
CA GLN A 103 -8.31 -10.20 12.27
C GLN A 103 -8.89 -11.57 12.60
N VAL A 104 -8.32 -12.24 13.60
CA VAL A 104 -8.92 -13.45 14.16
C VAL A 104 -10.09 -13.02 15.05
N PRO A 105 -11.28 -13.62 14.93
CA PRO A 105 -12.36 -13.38 15.88
C PRO A 105 -11.89 -13.72 17.29
N SER A 106 -11.94 -12.74 18.19
CA SER A 106 -11.60 -12.92 19.60
C SER A 106 -12.66 -13.76 20.33
N GLU A 107 -12.70 -15.08 20.08
CA GLU A 107 -13.39 -16.04 20.96
C GLU A 107 -12.41 -16.71 21.93
N SER A 108 -11.14 -16.31 21.95
CA SER A 108 -10.11 -16.92 22.82
C SER A 108 -9.11 -15.90 23.34
N GLN A 109 -9.60 -14.88 24.04
CA GLN A 109 -8.80 -14.19 25.05
C GLN A 109 -9.31 -14.62 26.43
N LYS A 110 -9.05 -15.89 26.76
CA LYS A 110 -9.09 -16.35 28.14
C LYS A 110 -7.86 -15.73 28.81
N LEU A 111 -8.11 -14.72 29.64
CA LEU A 111 -7.18 -14.11 30.58
C LEU A 111 -6.21 -15.16 31.11
N THR A 112 -4.96 -15.08 30.70
CA THR A 112 -3.88 -15.78 31.39
C THR A 112 -3.20 -14.72 32.25
N PRO A 113 -3.29 -14.80 33.59
CA PRO A 113 -2.63 -13.84 34.46
C PRO A 113 -1.14 -14.13 34.43
N PHE A 114 -0.34 -13.16 33.95
CA PHE A 114 1.10 -13.21 34.13
C PHE A 114 1.40 -12.90 35.60
N PRO A 115 2.23 -13.70 36.29
CA PRO A 115 2.44 -13.54 37.72
C PRO A 115 3.23 -12.28 38.02
N GLU A 116 2.74 -11.56 39.02
CA GLU A 116 3.39 -10.43 39.68
C GLU A 116 4.79 -10.81 40.15
N ALA A 117 5.79 -10.01 39.76
CA ALA A 117 7.05 -9.92 40.47
C ALA A 117 7.27 -8.45 40.85
N ILE A 118 6.97 -8.19 42.11
CA ILE A 118 7.20 -6.97 42.87
C ILE A 118 8.69 -6.61 42.82
N SER A 119 9.04 -5.37 42.46
CA SER A 119 10.18 -4.69 43.07
C SER A 119 10.07 -3.17 42.91
N SER A 120 9.89 -2.53 44.06
CA SER A 120 9.88 -1.10 44.32
C SER A 120 11.27 -0.46 44.19
N SER A 121 11.36 0.74 43.60
CA SER A 121 12.14 1.87 44.15
C SER A 121 11.91 3.16 43.35
N SER A 122 12.10 4.28 44.05
CA SER A 122 11.54 5.61 43.86
C SER A 122 12.59 6.68 43.46
N ILE A 123 12.08 7.87 43.09
CA ILE A 123 12.69 9.23 43.15
C ILE A 123 13.38 9.80 41.88
N SER A 124 12.65 10.73 41.25
CA SER A 124 12.94 12.16 40.95
C SER A 124 14.11 12.64 40.07
N GLU A 125 13.74 13.63 39.24
CA GLU A 125 14.50 14.82 38.77
C GLU A 125 15.55 14.71 37.66
N LYS A 126 15.26 15.33 36.50
CA LYS A 126 15.78 16.66 36.09
C LYS A 126 16.01 16.78 34.57
N LEU A 127 15.32 17.74 33.96
CA LEU A 127 15.52 18.27 32.60
C LEU A 127 16.88 19.01 32.50
N PRO A 128 17.50 19.08 31.31
CA PRO A 128 17.65 20.40 30.70
C PRO A 128 17.41 20.44 29.19
N GLU A 129 17.20 21.68 28.77
CA GLU A 129 16.70 22.22 27.51
C GLU A 129 17.77 22.37 26.41
N SER A 130 17.29 22.48 25.17
CA SER A 130 17.88 23.15 23.97
C SER A 130 18.51 22.29 22.86
N ALA A 131 17.98 22.54 21.65
CA ALA A 131 18.16 22.01 20.27
C ALA A 131 19.61 22.14 19.68
N PRO A 132 19.93 21.75 18.41
CA PRO A 132 19.07 21.43 17.26
C PRO A 132 19.45 20.21 16.38
N GLU A 133 18.59 19.99 15.38
CA GLU A 133 18.57 18.98 14.32
C GLU A 133 19.93 18.51 13.78
N THR A 134 20.07 17.19 13.63
CA THR A 134 20.84 16.63 12.52
C THR A 134 20.22 15.32 12.07
N LEU A 135 19.71 15.35 10.85
CA LEU A 135 19.35 14.23 10.00
C LEU A 135 20.45 13.17 10.03
N SER A 136 20.17 11.99 10.58
CA SER A 136 20.75 10.68 10.26
C SER A 136 20.42 9.72 11.39
N ARG A 137 19.21 9.14 11.40
CA ARG A 137 18.95 7.98 12.25
C ARG A 137 18.44 6.84 11.40
N GLY A 138 19.36 5.89 11.19
CA GLY A 138 19.13 4.67 10.45
C GLY A 138 17.85 3.98 10.92
N PHE A 139 17.15 3.42 9.93
CA PHE A 139 16.04 2.50 10.13
C PHE A 139 16.46 1.41 11.12
N ASN A 140 15.98 1.54 12.36
CA ASN A 140 16.09 0.50 13.35
C ASN A 140 14.85 -0.40 13.14
N PRO A 141 14.99 -1.67 12.70
CA PRO A 141 13.85 -2.52 12.33
C PRO A 141 12.97 -2.96 13.52
N SER A 142 13.20 -2.41 14.71
CA SER A 142 12.57 -2.81 15.97
C SER A 142 11.67 -1.74 16.61
N LEU A 143 11.43 -0.60 15.93
CA LEU A 143 10.46 0.39 16.41
C LEU A 143 9.04 -0.12 16.13
N LYS A 144 8.47 -0.82 17.11
CA LYS A 144 7.05 -1.17 17.14
C LYS A 144 6.24 0.11 17.25
N VAL A 145 5.74 0.61 16.12
CA VAL A 145 4.86 1.78 16.08
C VAL A 145 3.47 1.30 16.48
N TYR A 146 2.95 1.84 17.56
CA TYR A 146 1.68 1.42 18.12
C TYR A 146 0.58 2.41 17.73
N LYS A 147 -0.50 1.93 17.12
CA LYS A 147 -1.65 2.78 16.77
C LYS A 147 -2.85 2.43 17.63
N ASN A 148 -3.44 3.46 18.24
CA ASN A 148 -4.70 3.34 18.96
C ASN A 148 -5.83 3.16 17.94
N ILE A 149 -6.51 2.04 18.08
CA ILE A 149 -7.58 1.61 17.19
C ILE A 149 -8.84 1.50 18.02
N GLN A 150 -9.87 2.23 17.59
CA GLN A 150 -11.21 2.07 18.15
C GLN A 150 -11.94 0.99 17.38
N LEU A 151 -12.21 -0.14 18.02
CA LEU A 151 -13.05 -1.20 17.47
C LEU A 151 -14.53 -0.92 17.73
N TYR A 152 -15.31 -1.17 16.70
CA TYR A 152 -16.75 -1.17 16.75
C TYR A 152 -17.27 -2.61 16.69
N SER A 153 -18.05 -3.01 17.68
CA SER A 153 -18.70 -4.33 17.65
C SER A 153 -20.02 -4.24 16.86
N GLY A 154 -20.13 -4.97 15.75
CA GLY A 154 -21.39 -5.10 15.04
C GLY A 154 -21.26 -5.72 13.65
N THR A 155 -22.30 -6.44 13.21
CA THR A 155 -22.37 -6.95 11.84
C THR A 155 -22.59 -5.78 10.87
N THR A 156 -21.58 -5.43 10.10
CA THR A 156 -21.68 -4.54 8.95
C THR A 156 -22.11 -5.31 7.70
N ILE A 157 -22.39 -4.58 6.61
CA ILE A 157 -22.71 -5.18 5.30
C ILE A 157 -21.51 -5.97 4.74
N SER A 158 -20.29 -5.62 5.16
CA SER A 158 -19.05 -6.24 4.69
C SER A 158 -18.47 -7.26 5.66
N GLY A 159 -18.73 -7.14 6.97
CA GLY A 159 -18.26 -8.08 8.00
C GLY A 159 -18.39 -7.56 9.44
N LYS A 160 -17.68 -8.13 10.42
CA LYS A 160 -17.97 -7.93 11.85
C LYS A 160 -17.25 -6.77 12.56
N ASN A 161 -16.24 -6.15 11.93
CA ASN A 161 -15.40 -5.17 12.61
C ASN A 161 -15.22 -3.90 11.78
N VAL A 162 -15.31 -2.76 12.46
CA VAL A 162 -14.85 -1.46 11.96
C VAL A 162 -13.76 -0.97 12.91
N VAL A 163 -12.77 -0.30 12.35
CA VAL A 163 -11.62 0.28 13.05
C VAL A 163 -11.54 1.76 12.70
N LYS A 164 -11.40 2.62 13.71
CA LYS A 164 -11.07 4.04 13.51
C LYS A 164 -9.65 4.32 14.01
N ILE A 165 -8.89 5.06 13.20
CA ILE A 165 -7.53 5.53 13.49
C ILE A 165 -7.49 7.04 13.29
N ASP A 166 -7.16 7.78 14.33
CA ASP A 166 -6.98 9.23 14.23
C ASP A 166 -5.65 9.56 13.52
N SER A 167 -5.66 10.65 12.73
CA SER A 167 -4.46 11.12 12.03
C SER A 167 -3.58 11.94 12.97
N GLU A 168 -2.32 11.53 13.10
CA GLU A 168 -1.31 12.30 13.85
C GLU A 168 -0.89 13.57 13.10
N GLU A 169 -0.92 13.53 11.76
CA GLU A 169 -0.53 14.65 10.91
C GLU A 169 -1.61 15.74 10.85
N ASN A 170 -2.88 15.34 10.85
CA ASN A 170 -4.04 16.24 10.73
C ASN A 170 -5.03 15.99 11.89
N PRO A 171 -4.91 16.73 13.00
CA PRO A 171 -5.79 16.56 14.15
C PRO A 171 -7.26 16.74 13.78
N GLY A 172 -8.11 15.78 14.17
CA GLY A 172 -9.54 15.78 13.87
C GLY A 172 -9.92 14.99 12.62
N GLU A 173 -8.96 14.61 11.79
CA GLU A 173 -9.17 13.65 10.71
C GLU A 173 -8.93 12.22 11.17
N PHE A 174 -9.67 11.28 10.60
CA PHE A 174 -9.55 9.87 10.95
C PHE A 174 -9.79 8.96 9.75
N LEU A 175 -9.13 7.81 9.76
CA LEU A 175 -9.33 6.71 8.83
C LEU A 175 -10.32 5.73 9.44
N ARG A 176 -11.35 5.33 8.68
CA ARG A 176 -12.29 4.27 9.06
C ARG A 176 -12.11 3.05 8.18
N ALA A 177 -11.62 1.95 8.74
CA ALA A 177 -11.39 0.69 8.07
C ALA A 177 -12.47 -0.35 8.40
N PHE A 178 -12.91 -1.11 7.41
CA PHE A 178 -13.96 -2.11 7.50
C PHE A 178 -13.42 -3.46 7.11
N TYR A 179 -13.75 -4.49 7.89
CA TYR A 179 -13.24 -5.84 7.68
C TYR A 179 -14.31 -6.79 7.16
N LEU A 180 -13.89 -7.71 6.31
CA LEU A 180 -14.65 -8.86 5.85
C LEU A 180 -14.91 -9.85 7.00
N ASN A 181 -15.88 -10.75 6.82
CA ASN A 181 -16.17 -11.81 7.81
C ASN A 181 -14.99 -12.74 8.10
N ASN A 182 -14.08 -12.89 7.14
CA ASN A 182 -12.85 -13.66 7.32
C ASN A 182 -11.74 -12.86 8.02
N GLY A 183 -11.98 -11.60 8.41
CA GLY A 183 -11.00 -10.75 9.09
C GLY A 183 -10.06 -9.99 8.16
N GLN A 184 -10.20 -10.09 6.84
CA GLN A 184 -9.41 -9.29 5.90
C GLN A 184 -9.96 -7.88 5.76
N LEU A 185 -9.10 -6.91 5.46
CA LEU A 185 -9.52 -5.54 5.19
C LEU A 185 -10.37 -5.50 3.92
N SER A 186 -11.62 -5.02 4.01
CA SER A 186 -12.51 -4.87 2.86
C SER A 186 -12.30 -3.53 2.17
N HIS A 187 -12.42 -2.45 2.94
CA HIS A 187 -12.33 -1.09 2.45
C HIS A 187 -12.02 -0.14 3.60
N TYR A 188 -11.55 1.06 3.27
CA TYR A 188 -11.49 2.16 4.23
C TYR A 188 -11.83 3.50 3.59
N GLU A 189 -12.21 4.47 4.41
CA GLU A 189 -12.45 5.86 4.03
C GLU A 189 -11.50 6.80 4.78
N PHE A 190 -10.93 7.75 4.06
CA PHE A 190 -10.17 8.88 4.59
C PHE A 190 -10.44 10.11 3.73
N GLN A 191 -10.94 11.19 4.35
CA GLN A 191 -11.37 12.42 3.66
C GLN A 191 -12.34 12.12 2.50
N ASP A 192 -11.97 12.50 1.27
CA ASP A 192 -12.74 12.33 0.04
C ASP A 192 -12.42 11.03 -0.71
N ARG A 193 -11.66 10.12 -0.10
CA ARG A 193 -11.15 8.89 -0.72
C ARG A 193 -11.68 7.63 -0.05
N ILE A 194 -12.10 6.68 -0.87
CA ILE A 194 -12.49 5.33 -0.47
C ILE A 194 -11.56 4.35 -1.17
N LEU A 195 -10.93 3.48 -0.39
CA LEU A 195 -10.06 2.42 -0.90
C LEU A 195 -10.71 1.08 -0.68
N ILE A 196 -10.72 0.24 -1.71
CA ILE A 196 -11.34 -1.09 -1.72
C ILE A 196 -10.26 -2.12 -2.03
N PHE A 197 -10.17 -3.16 -1.22
CA PHE A 197 -9.13 -4.19 -1.29
C PHE A 197 -9.73 -5.46 -1.88
N ASP A 198 -9.22 -5.91 -3.03
CA ASP A 198 -9.63 -7.15 -3.68
C ASP A 198 -8.77 -8.31 -3.21
N TRP A 199 -9.41 -9.35 -2.68
CA TRP A 199 -8.72 -10.52 -2.16
C TRP A 199 -9.14 -11.78 -2.92
N SER A 200 -8.18 -12.63 -3.27
CA SER A 200 -8.41 -14.01 -3.67
C SER A 200 -7.73 -14.95 -2.69
N GLY A 201 -8.53 -15.57 -1.82
CA GLY A 201 -8.00 -16.28 -0.66
C GLY A 201 -7.24 -15.31 0.24
N SER A 202 -5.98 -15.63 0.57
CA SER A 202 -5.08 -14.76 1.35
C SER A 202 -4.27 -13.76 0.51
N LYS A 203 -4.41 -13.80 -0.82
CA LYS A 203 -3.65 -12.95 -1.74
C LYS A 203 -4.41 -11.66 -2.03
N LEU A 204 -3.75 -10.52 -1.84
CA LEU A 204 -4.26 -9.23 -2.29
C LEU A 204 -4.05 -9.14 -3.80
N ASN A 205 -5.13 -9.03 -4.57
CA ASN A 205 -5.11 -8.96 -6.02
C ASN A 205 -5.06 -7.52 -6.52
N ALA A 206 -5.81 -6.63 -5.90
CA ALA A 206 -5.93 -5.25 -6.33
C ALA A 206 -6.30 -4.31 -5.19
N ILE A 207 -5.99 -3.04 -5.36
CA ILE A 207 -6.58 -1.96 -4.57
C ILE A 207 -7.21 -0.97 -5.55
N LEU A 208 -8.51 -0.71 -5.40
CA LEU A 208 -9.21 0.35 -6.10
C LEU A 208 -9.34 1.56 -5.17
N GLU A 209 -8.77 2.69 -5.58
CA GLU A 209 -8.96 3.99 -4.95
C GLU A 209 -10.02 4.79 -5.70
N VAL A 210 -11.01 5.30 -4.97
CA VAL A 210 -12.14 6.07 -5.52
C VAL A 210 -12.18 7.42 -4.84
N LYS A 211 -12.05 8.49 -5.63
CA LYS A 211 -12.31 9.86 -5.18
C LYS A 211 -13.81 10.13 -5.23
N THR A 212 -14.36 10.72 -4.19
CA THR A 212 -15.80 10.90 -4.03
C THR A 212 -16.18 12.31 -3.58
N ASP A 213 -17.43 12.68 -3.80
CA ASP A 213 -18.02 13.89 -3.22
C ASP A 213 -18.54 13.62 -1.77
N PRO A 214 -19.03 14.64 -1.04
CA PRO A 214 -19.54 14.47 0.32
C PRO A 214 -20.74 13.51 0.46
N ILE A 215 -21.47 13.24 -0.62
CA ILE A 215 -22.57 12.26 -0.63
C ILE A 215 -22.12 10.87 -1.14
N ARG A 216 -20.80 10.68 -1.29
CA ARG A 216 -20.11 9.45 -1.73
C ARG A 216 -20.37 9.07 -3.17
N ARG A 217 -20.66 10.04 -4.04
CA ARG A 217 -20.72 9.82 -5.49
C ARG A 217 -19.28 9.74 -6.03
N PRO A 218 -18.94 8.73 -6.85
CA PRO A 218 -17.62 8.63 -7.45
C PRO A 218 -17.38 9.78 -8.44
N LEU A 219 -16.23 10.44 -8.29
CA LEU A 219 -15.74 11.51 -9.17
C LEU A 219 -14.58 11.05 -10.07
N GLY A 220 -13.82 10.07 -9.60
CA GLY A 220 -12.67 9.50 -10.30
C GLY A 220 -12.11 8.33 -9.51
N GLY A 221 -11.18 7.59 -10.10
CA GLY A 221 -10.58 6.47 -9.42
C GLY A 221 -9.46 5.84 -10.21
N ARG A 222 -8.63 5.11 -9.49
CA ARG A 222 -7.45 4.43 -10.00
C ARG A 222 -7.27 3.11 -9.30
N GLU A 223 -6.66 2.15 -9.99
CA GLU A 223 -6.49 0.81 -9.48
C GLU A 223 -5.05 0.34 -9.67
N ILE A 224 -4.55 -0.33 -8.66
CA ILE A 224 -3.27 -1.03 -8.70
C ILE A 224 -3.55 -2.52 -8.64
N LEU A 225 -2.86 -3.28 -9.50
CA LEU A 225 -2.95 -4.73 -9.54
C LEU A 225 -1.65 -5.32 -8.99
N PHE A 226 -1.77 -6.34 -8.14
CA PHE A 226 -0.65 -7.07 -7.57
C PHE A 226 -0.43 -8.39 -8.33
N PRO A 227 0.83 -8.80 -8.52
CA PRO A 227 1.18 -9.99 -9.29
C PRO A 227 0.79 -11.29 -8.59
#